data_AF-A0A7J8JDJ1-F1
#
_entry.id   AF-A0A7J8JDJ1-F1
#
_cell.length_a   1.000
_cell.length_b   1.000
_cell.length_c   1.000
_cell.angle_alpha   90.00
_cell.angle_beta   90.00
_cell.angle_gamma   90.00
#
_symmetry.space_group_name_H-M   'P 1'
#
loop_
_entity.id
_entity.type
_entity.pdbx_description
1 polymer ?
#
loop_
_entity_poly.entity_id
_entity_poly.type
_entity_poly.pdbx_seq_one_letter_code
_entity_poly.pdbx_strand_id
1 'polypeptide(L)'
;MLSRSRVRLSWATHYVGDLRAINNGLLDTYQLKSLDGLLESDLTDLAIVKDREGKFHITLKFYLEEGNQSADAIALPQDDNDNFAMRVAYDRVIRCLGWNFDFSIFNKSLRLSSGGEFRKKYPLVRPSYESKGSRGLFVLGTASHSVDYRKSAGGFIHGFRYTVRAVHRLLEHRHHGVAWPSTEHPITQLTSSILRRVNEASGLYQMFSVLADVVLVKENAAAFEYLEEFPMQMLAQLEAITGRKARHGLFVINMEYGRNFSGPGKDVFFYDRSVGHTEDAWQSNFLHPVIYYYRHLPTEQEVRFRPADWPLPRPTAIHHIVEDFLTDWTAPLGHILPLRRFLENCLDTDLRSFYAESCFLFALTRQKLPPFCQLGYLRTQGLVGTESLRQHRVERGLLQDYATAGKHREDSGRWPDSHGPGGHPQDPGPLVQPLNSNKEEL
;
A
#
# COMPACT_ATOMS: atom_id res chain seq x y z
N MET A 1 0.99 -29.88 -16.24
CA MET A 1 1.02 -28.41 -16.40
C MET A 1 2.28 -28.02 -17.16
N LEU A 2 2.13 -27.10 -18.11
CA LEU A 2 3.24 -26.48 -18.85
C LEU A 2 3.32 -25.01 -18.48
N SER A 3 4.52 -24.50 -18.21
CA SER A 3 4.75 -23.09 -17.92
C SER A 3 5.85 -22.53 -18.80
N ARG A 4 5.62 -21.34 -19.39
CA ARG A 4 6.56 -20.61 -20.25
C ARG A 4 7.88 -20.19 -19.59
N SER A 5 7.93 -20.28 -18.27
CA SER A 5 9.04 -19.88 -17.42
C SER A 5 8.89 -20.61 -16.09
N ARG A 6 9.87 -20.46 -15.19
CA ARG A 6 9.70 -20.88 -13.80
C ARG A 6 8.38 -20.38 -13.23
N VAL A 7 7.60 -21.27 -12.63
CA VAL A 7 6.30 -20.96 -12.03
C VAL A 7 6.53 -19.91 -10.95
N ARG A 8 5.86 -18.77 -11.10
CA ARG A 8 5.92 -17.68 -10.14
C ARG A 8 4.82 -17.86 -9.11
N LEU A 9 5.19 -17.78 -7.84
CA LEU A 9 4.27 -17.93 -6.72
C LEU A 9 3.88 -16.54 -6.21
N SER A 10 2.57 -16.33 -6.00
CA SER A 10 2.02 -15.05 -5.52
C SER A 10 2.66 -14.60 -4.21
N TRP A 11 2.89 -15.52 -3.28
CA TRP A 11 3.51 -15.23 -1.98
C TRP A 11 5.00 -14.86 -2.09
N ALA A 12 5.71 -15.43 -3.07
CA ALA A 12 7.14 -15.12 -3.29
C ALA A 12 7.32 -13.78 -4.02
N THR A 13 6.46 -13.50 -5.00
CA THR A 13 6.56 -12.31 -5.86
C THR A 13 5.82 -11.09 -5.31
N HIS A 14 5.03 -11.28 -4.26
CA HIS A 14 4.06 -10.29 -3.76
C HIS A 14 3.13 -9.75 -4.87
N TYR A 15 2.84 -10.58 -5.88
CA TYR A 15 1.99 -10.22 -7.00
C TYR A 15 0.87 -11.24 -7.16
N VAL A 16 -0.35 -10.84 -6.82
CA VAL A 16 -1.56 -11.69 -6.82
C VAL A 16 -1.96 -12.24 -8.20
N GLY A 17 -1.38 -11.72 -9.29
CA GLY A 17 -1.56 -12.26 -10.64
C GLY A 17 -0.67 -13.47 -10.95
N ASP A 18 0.21 -13.87 -10.04
CA ASP A 18 1.00 -15.10 -10.11
C ASP A 18 0.29 -16.26 -9.38
N LEU A 19 0.81 -17.50 -9.42
CA LEU A 19 0.11 -18.68 -8.90
C LEU A 19 -0.18 -18.56 -7.39
N ARG A 20 -1.46 -18.60 -7.02
CA ARG A 20 -1.94 -18.50 -5.64
C ARG A 20 -1.80 -19.83 -4.90
N ALA A 21 -1.55 -19.79 -3.59
CA ALA A 21 -1.42 -20.99 -2.75
C ALA A 21 -2.69 -21.87 -2.78
N ILE A 22 -3.88 -21.27 -2.79
CA ILE A 22 -5.14 -22.02 -2.93
C ILE A 22 -5.24 -22.85 -4.23
N ASN A 23 -4.43 -22.51 -5.24
CA ASN A 23 -4.47 -23.12 -6.58
C ASN A 23 -3.16 -23.86 -6.92
N ASN A 24 -2.21 -24.00 -6.00
CA ASN A 24 -0.90 -24.58 -6.28
C ASN A 24 -0.73 -26.02 -5.79
N GLY A 25 -1.79 -26.70 -5.35
CA GLY A 25 -1.72 -28.09 -4.87
C GLY A 25 -1.13 -29.09 -5.88
N LEU A 26 -1.24 -28.79 -7.18
CA LEU A 26 -0.55 -29.53 -8.25
C LEU A 26 0.98 -29.59 -8.06
N LEU A 27 1.58 -28.57 -7.45
CA LEU A 27 3.02 -28.54 -7.20
C LEU A 27 3.40 -29.58 -6.15
N ASP A 28 2.57 -29.76 -5.13
CA ASP A 28 2.80 -30.76 -4.08
C ASP A 28 2.63 -32.16 -4.65
N THR A 29 1.57 -32.43 -5.41
CA THR A 29 1.36 -33.74 -6.03
C THR A 29 2.42 -34.06 -7.08
N TYR A 30 2.91 -33.07 -7.84
CA TYR A 30 4.07 -33.24 -8.71
C TYR A 30 5.32 -33.62 -7.92
N GLN A 31 5.66 -32.86 -6.87
CA GLN A 31 6.88 -33.09 -6.09
C GLN A 31 6.84 -34.39 -5.28
N LEU A 32 5.66 -34.77 -4.78
CA LEU A 32 5.41 -35.99 -4.02
C LEU A 32 5.02 -37.18 -4.92
N LYS A 33 5.18 -37.04 -6.24
CA LYS A 33 5.02 -38.12 -7.24
C LYS A 33 3.62 -38.75 -7.27
N SER A 34 2.58 -37.96 -7.04
CA SER A 34 1.17 -38.37 -7.17
C SER A 34 0.64 -38.19 -8.60
N LEU A 35 1.38 -38.70 -9.60
CA LEU A 35 1.03 -38.76 -11.03
C LEU A 35 0.77 -37.42 -11.75
N ASP A 36 0.99 -36.28 -11.10
CA ASP A 36 0.98 -34.98 -11.75
C ASP A 36 2.34 -34.65 -12.36
N GLY A 37 2.33 -33.97 -13.52
CA GLY A 37 3.53 -33.53 -14.22
C GLY A 37 3.59 -32.02 -14.32
N LEU A 38 4.74 -31.43 -13.99
CA LEU A 38 5.10 -30.05 -14.27
C LEU A 38 6.30 -30.02 -15.22
N LEU A 39 6.18 -29.25 -16.30
CA LEU A 39 7.29 -28.94 -17.17
C LEU A 39 7.41 -27.42 -17.33
N GLU A 40 8.61 -26.91 -17.10
CA GLU A 40 8.97 -25.52 -17.31
C GLU A 40 9.85 -25.44 -18.56
N SER A 41 9.35 -24.81 -19.61
CA SER A 41 10.02 -24.70 -20.91
C SER A 41 9.47 -23.48 -21.64
N ASP A 42 10.27 -22.84 -22.50
CA ASP A 42 9.77 -21.74 -23.30
C ASP A 42 8.69 -22.26 -24.26
N LEU A 43 7.48 -21.71 -24.17
CA LEU A 43 6.37 -22.10 -25.05
C LEU A 43 6.66 -21.79 -26.52
N THR A 44 7.63 -20.94 -26.81
CA THR A 44 8.06 -20.68 -28.19
C THR A 44 8.76 -21.87 -28.83
N ASP A 45 9.31 -22.79 -28.04
CA ASP A 45 9.98 -24.01 -28.52
C ASP A 45 9.02 -25.19 -28.68
N LEU A 46 7.81 -25.10 -28.11
CA LEU A 46 6.82 -26.17 -28.10
C LEU A 46 5.73 -25.97 -29.17
N ALA A 47 5.23 -27.08 -29.70
CA ALA A 47 4.06 -27.14 -30.55
C ALA A 47 3.07 -28.20 -30.05
N ILE A 48 1.79 -27.95 -30.31
CA ILE A 48 0.71 -28.89 -30.03
C ILE A 48 0.15 -29.35 -31.36
N VAL A 49 0.16 -30.65 -31.57
CA VAL A 49 -0.38 -31.27 -32.79
C VAL A 49 -1.52 -32.21 -32.42
N LYS A 50 -2.49 -32.33 -33.33
CA LYS A 50 -3.65 -33.22 -33.14
C LYS A 50 -3.52 -34.40 -34.10
N ASP A 51 -3.60 -35.61 -33.57
CA ASP A 51 -3.54 -36.83 -34.40
C ASP A 51 -4.90 -37.15 -35.05
N ARG A 52 -4.92 -38.23 -35.85
CA ARG A 52 -6.12 -38.68 -36.59
C ARG A 52 -7.25 -39.16 -35.67
N GLU A 53 -6.89 -39.67 -34.49
CA GLU A 53 -7.84 -40.11 -33.45
C GLU A 53 -8.39 -38.93 -32.63
N GLY A 54 -7.79 -37.75 -32.83
CA GLY A 54 -8.19 -36.50 -32.23
C GLY A 54 -7.56 -36.21 -30.86
N LYS A 55 -6.52 -36.95 -30.46
CA LYS A 55 -5.70 -36.68 -29.28
C LYS A 55 -4.66 -35.61 -29.58
N PHE A 56 -4.18 -34.95 -28.53
CA PHE A 56 -3.18 -33.88 -28.62
C PHE A 56 -1.80 -34.38 -28.18
N HIS A 57 -0.77 -34.13 -28.98
CA HIS A 57 0.62 -34.42 -28.65
C HIS A 57 1.41 -33.12 -28.50
N ILE A 58 2.38 -33.10 -27.60
CA ILE A 58 3.31 -31.98 -27.44
C ILE A 58 4.64 -32.36 -28.08
N THR A 59 5.08 -31.56 -29.06
CA THR A 59 6.36 -31.74 -29.77
C THR A 59 7.20 -30.47 -29.70
N LEU A 60 8.46 -30.57 -30.11
CA LEU A 60 9.33 -29.40 -30.31
C LEU A 60 9.09 -28.84 -31.71
N LYS A 61 8.99 -27.51 -31.84
CA LYS A 61 8.77 -26.85 -33.14
C LYS A 61 9.83 -27.19 -34.17
N PHE A 62 11.07 -27.39 -33.73
CA PHE A 62 12.18 -27.82 -34.57
C PHE A 62 11.84 -29.03 -35.46
N TYR A 63 11.15 -30.05 -34.91
CA TYR A 63 10.73 -31.23 -35.69
C TYR A 63 9.67 -30.93 -36.75
N LEU A 64 8.90 -29.84 -36.59
CA LEU A 64 7.92 -29.39 -37.57
C LEU A 64 8.55 -28.53 -38.67
N GLU A 65 9.62 -27.80 -38.35
CA GLU A 65 10.29 -26.88 -39.27
C GLU A 65 11.27 -27.59 -40.21
N GLU A 66 11.91 -28.68 -39.76
CA GLU A 66 12.81 -29.50 -40.60
C GLU A 66 12.07 -30.57 -41.42
N GLY A 67 10.80 -30.85 -41.10
CA GLY A 67 10.00 -31.90 -41.72
C GLY A 67 9.41 -31.49 -43.08
N ASN A 68 10.11 -31.78 -44.17
CA ASN A 68 9.59 -31.66 -45.55
C ASN A 68 8.67 -32.85 -45.93
N GLN A 69 7.82 -33.31 -45.01
CA GLN A 69 7.17 -34.61 -45.11
C GLN A 69 5.65 -34.50 -45.34
N SER A 70 5.13 -35.41 -46.17
CA SER A 70 3.70 -35.59 -46.47
C SER A 70 2.84 -35.56 -45.21
N ALA A 71 1.63 -35.03 -45.32
CA ALA A 71 0.64 -34.76 -44.25
C ALA A 71 0.23 -35.96 -43.35
N ASP A 72 0.88 -37.11 -43.50
CA ASP A 72 0.47 -38.38 -42.90
C ASP A 72 1.24 -38.80 -41.63
N ALA A 73 2.44 -38.27 -41.37
CA ALA A 73 3.22 -38.60 -40.16
C ALA A 73 3.93 -37.35 -39.60
N ILE A 74 3.43 -36.84 -38.47
CA ILE A 74 4.15 -35.82 -37.71
C ILE A 74 5.20 -36.55 -36.88
N ALA A 75 6.50 -36.24 -37.09
CA ALA A 75 7.56 -36.76 -36.23
C ALA A 75 7.35 -36.29 -34.79
N LEU A 76 7.13 -37.24 -33.88
CA LEU A 76 6.98 -36.97 -32.46
C LEU A 76 8.32 -37.20 -31.76
N PRO A 77 8.66 -36.45 -30.70
CA PRO A 77 9.96 -36.60 -30.04
C PRO A 77 10.17 -37.99 -29.42
N GLN A 78 9.08 -38.74 -29.22
CA GLN A 78 9.10 -40.14 -28.78
C GLN A 78 9.56 -41.13 -29.86
N ASP A 79 9.52 -40.74 -31.14
CA ASP A 79 9.96 -41.58 -32.26
C ASP A 79 11.49 -41.73 -32.27
N ASP A 80 12.21 -40.72 -31.76
CA ASP A 80 13.67 -40.71 -31.62
C ASP A 80 14.17 -40.99 -30.19
N ASN A 81 13.32 -40.77 -29.16
CA ASN A 81 13.67 -40.98 -27.75
C ASN A 81 12.49 -41.52 -26.95
N ASP A 82 12.53 -42.81 -26.62
CA ASP A 82 11.49 -43.52 -25.87
C ASP A 82 11.27 -42.99 -24.43
N ASN A 83 12.21 -42.20 -23.90
CA ASN A 83 12.14 -41.57 -22.59
C ASN A 83 11.74 -40.08 -22.64
N PHE A 84 11.16 -39.60 -23.75
CA PHE A 84 10.67 -38.23 -23.81
C PHE A 84 9.56 -37.97 -22.78
N ALA A 85 9.67 -36.87 -22.03
CA ALA A 85 8.79 -36.57 -20.90
C ALA A 85 7.32 -36.36 -21.29
N MET A 86 7.05 -35.94 -22.53
CA MET A 86 5.70 -35.66 -23.05
C MET A 86 5.26 -36.65 -24.13
N ARG A 87 5.76 -37.89 -24.08
CA ARG A 87 5.51 -38.94 -25.08
C ARG A 87 4.08 -39.47 -25.16
N VAL A 88 3.21 -39.08 -24.23
CA VAL A 88 1.83 -39.58 -24.13
C VAL A 88 0.87 -38.51 -24.63
N ALA A 89 -0.12 -38.94 -25.41
CA ALA A 89 -1.16 -38.06 -25.94
C ALA A 89 -2.15 -37.60 -24.85
N TYR A 90 -2.72 -36.41 -25.03
CA TYR A 90 -3.69 -35.80 -24.12
C TYR A 90 -5.07 -35.72 -24.76
N ASP A 91 -6.12 -35.94 -23.97
CA ASP A 91 -7.52 -35.77 -24.41
C ASP A 91 -7.92 -34.30 -24.59
N ARG A 92 -7.36 -33.43 -23.75
CA ARG A 92 -7.74 -32.02 -23.64
C ARG A 92 -6.51 -31.16 -23.39
N VAL A 93 -6.51 -29.99 -23.99
CA VAL A 93 -5.56 -28.91 -23.68
C VAL A 93 -6.34 -27.68 -23.26
N ILE A 94 -5.99 -27.11 -22.10
CA ILE A 94 -6.60 -25.89 -21.57
C ILE A 94 -5.54 -24.79 -21.55
N ARG A 95 -5.78 -23.70 -22.29
CA ARG A 95 -4.83 -22.59 -22.43
C ARG A 95 -5.04 -21.55 -21.32
N CYS A 96 -4.22 -21.61 -20.28
CA CYS A 96 -4.25 -20.68 -19.13
C CYS A 96 -3.13 -19.62 -19.18
N LEU A 97 -2.85 -19.04 -20.36
CA LEU A 97 -1.71 -18.11 -20.57
C LEU A 97 -1.99 -16.64 -20.20
N GLY A 98 -3.17 -16.38 -19.61
CA GLY A 98 -3.64 -15.04 -19.27
C GLY A 98 -4.25 -14.29 -20.45
N TRP A 99 -4.40 -12.98 -20.27
CA TRP A 99 -5.12 -12.09 -21.18
C TRP A 99 -4.27 -10.87 -21.55
N ASN A 100 -4.50 -10.34 -22.75
CA ASN A 100 -4.02 -9.03 -23.18
C ASN A 100 -5.22 -8.10 -23.36
N PHE A 101 -5.00 -6.81 -23.16
CA PHE A 101 -5.99 -5.80 -23.49
C PHE A 101 -6.32 -5.82 -24.99
N ASP A 102 -7.60 -5.89 -25.33
CA ASP A 102 -8.06 -5.87 -26.70
C ASP A 102 -8.24 -4.42 -27.19
N PHE A 103 -7.39 -4.02 -28.14
CA PHE A 103 -7.44 -2.70 -28.74
C PHE A 103 -8.38 -2.62 -29.95
N SER A 104 -8.88 -3.75 -30.46
CA SER A 104 -9.62 -3.82 -31.74
C SER A 104 -10.97 -3.10 -31.70
N ILE A 105 -11.56 -2.97 -30.52
CA ILE A 105 -12.84 -2.26 -30.31
C ILE A 105 -12.69 -0.73 -30.43
N PHE A 106 -11.46 -0.21 -30.40
CA PHE A 106 -11.17 1.22 -30.44
C PHE A 106 -10.73 1.67 -31.83
N ASN A 107 -11.19 2.84 -32.25
CA ASN A 107 -10.73 3.44 -33.51
C ASN A 107 -9.22 3.75 -33.43
N LYS A 108 -8.48 3.43 -34.49
CA LYS A 108 -7.04 3.72 -34.59
C LYS A 108 -6.68 5.20 -34.37
N SER A 109 -7.62 6.11 -34.62
CA SER A 109 -7.46 7.56 -34.34
C SER A 109 -7.23 7.87 -32.86
N LEU A 110 -7.65 7.00 -31.94
CA LEU A 110 -7.41 7.15 -30.49
C LEU A 110 -5.96 6.87 -30.10
N ARG A 111 -5.15 6.31 -31.02
CA ARG A 111 -3.70 6.05 -30.83
C ARG A 111 -3.39 5.32 -29.52
N LEU A 112 -4.32 4.47 -29.05
CA LEU A 112 -4.08 3.56 -27.94
C LEU A 112 -3.09 2.49 -28.40
N SER A 113 -2.04 2.31 -27.62
CA SER A 113 -1.04 1.30 -27.87
C SER A 113 -0.78 0.50 -26.62
N SER A 114 -0.30 -0.72 -26.82
CA SER A 114 0.25 -1.54 -25.75
C SER A 114 1.51 -0.89 -25.14
N GLY A 115 1.80 -1.23 -23.88
CA GLY A 115 3.07 -0.90 -23.23
C GLY A 115 4.28 -1.58 -23.89
N GLY A 116 5.49 -1.26 -23.42
CA GLY A 116 6.73 -1.92 -23.86
C GLY A 116 6.74 -3.43 -23.57
N GLU A 117 7.83 -4.13 -23.91
CA GLU A 117 7.88 -5.59 -23.89
C GLU A 117 7.41 -6.26 -22.59
N PHE A 118 7.74 -5.67 -21.44
CA PHE A 118 7.37 -6.17 -20.12
C PHE A 118 5.94 -5.81 -19.67
N ARG A 119 5.23 -4.94 -20.41
CA ARG A 119 3.87 -4.46 -20.11
C ARG A 119 2.91 -4.63 -21.29
N LYS A 120 3.22 -5.53 -22.24
CA LYS A 120 2.42 -5.74 -23.46
C LYS A 120 0.93 -6.03 -23.20
N LYS A 121 0.60 -6.54 -22.01
CA LYS A 121 -0.78 -6.87 -21.63
C LYS A 121 -1.67 -5.67 -21.30
N TYR A 122 -1.11 -4.48 -21.07
CA TYR A 122 -1.88 -3.28 -20.69
C TYR A 122 -1.68 -2.12 -21.68
N PRO A 123 -2.66 -1.18 -21.76
CA PRO A 123 -2.49 0.09 -22.46
C PRO A 123 -1.33 0.92 -21.91
N LEU A 124 -0.67 1.69 -22.79
CA LEU A 124 0.39 2.62 -22.41
C LEU A 124 -0.20 3.96 -21.96
N VAL A 125 -0.17 4.21 -20.65
CA VAL A 125 -0.64 5.47 -20.05
C VAL A 125 0.46 6.20 -19.29
N ARG A 126 0.26 7.51 -19.13
CA ARG A 126 1.09 8.37 -18.29
C ARG A 126 0.78 8.12 -16.79
N PRO A 127 1.62 8.64 -15.88
CA PRO A 127 1.29 8.61 -14.45
C PRO A 127 0.00 9.35 -14.06
N SER A 128 -0.49 10.25 -14.91
CA SER A 128 -1.81 10.87 -14.81
C SER A 128 -2.97 9.94 -15.22
N TYR A 129 -2.67 8.69 -15.60
CA TYR A 129 -3.60 7.72 -16.19
C TYR A 129 -4.20 8.13 -17.54
N GLU A 130 -3.69 9.23 -18.11
CA GLU A 130 -4.01 9.70 -19.44
C GLU A 130 -3.24 8.89 -20.49
N SER A 131 -3.90 8.56 -21.60
CA SER A 131 -3.29 7.92 -22.76
C SER A 131 -2.08 8.70 -23.22
N LYS A 132 -0.98 7.99 -23.52
CA LYS A 132 0.21 8.63 -24.08
C LYS A 132 -0.04 9.15 -25.50
N GLY A 133 -0.89 8.46 -26.26
CA GLY A 133 -1.16 8.76 -27.67
C GLY A 133 -2.22 9.83 -27.92
N SER A 134 -3.15 10.02 -26.98
CA SER A 134 -4.28 10.95 -27.13
C SER A 134 -4.53 11.75 -25.85
N ARG A 135 -4.57 13.08 -25.98
CA ARG A 135 -4.91 14.00 -24.89
C ARG A 135 -6.41 13.92 -24.59
N GLY A 136 -6.79 13.98 -23.32
CA GLY A 136 -8.18 13.91 -22.85
C GLY A 136 -8.75 12.49 -22.79
N LEU A 137 -7.99 11.47 -23.18
CA LEU A 137 -8.40 10.07 -23.07
C LEU A 137 -7.73 9.44 -21.84
N PHE A 138 -8.51 8.92 -20.90
CA PHE A 138 -8.01 8.29 -19.67
C PHE A 138 -8.35 6.81 -19.63
N VAL A 139 -7.47 6.00 -19.04
CA VAL A 139 -7.71 4.56 -18.82
C VAL A 139 -7.71 4.30 -17.32
N LEU A 140 -8.80 3.71 -16.83
CA LEU A 140 -9.07 3.51 -15.40
C LEU A 140 -9.40 2.04 -15.10
N GLY A 141 -9.42 1.70 -13.82
CA GLY A 141 -9.66 0.33 -13.36
C GLY A 141 -8.46 -0.59 -13.61
N THR A 142 -8.70 -1.90 -13.71
CA THR A 142 -7.65 -2.90 -13.90
C THR A 142 -6.79 -2.67 -15.16
N ALA A 143 -7.35 -2.07 -16.21
CA ALA A 143 -6.60 -1.73 -17.42
C ALA A 143 -5.48 -0.70 -17.17
N SER A 144 -5.66 0.15 -16.16
CA SER A 144 -4.70 1.19 -15.78
C SER A 144 -3.49 0.66 -15.00
N HIS A 145 -3.54 -0.61 -14.58
CA HIS A 145 -2.48 -1.29 -13.82
C HIS A 145 -1.13 -1.36 -14.57
N SER A 146 -1.07 -0.95 -15.84
CA SER A 146 0.19 -0.58 -16.50
C SER A 146 1.09 0.35 -15.68
N VAL A 147 0.55 1.24 -14.84
CA VAL A 147 1.32 2.23 -14.07
C VAL A 147 2.11 1.55 -12.95
N ASP A 148 1.49 0.57 -12.29
CA ASP A 148 1.98 -0.09 -11.09
C ASP A 148 2.05 -1.63 -11.22
N TYR A 149 2.17 -2.13 -12.46
CA TYR A 149 2.24 -3.56 -12.75
C TYR A 149 3.38 -4.22 -11.97
N ARG A 150 3.04 -5.25 -11.18
CA ARG A 150 3.97 -5.96 -10.27
C ARG A 150 4.64 -5.05 -9.24
N LYS A 151 4.04 -3.88 -8.96
CA LYS A 151 4.52 -2.93 -7.98
C LYS A 151 3.53 -2.74 -6.85
N SER A 152 2.25 -2.49 -7.14
CA SER A 152 1.24 -2.15 -6.14
C SER A 152 -0.14 -2.76 -6.47
N ALA A 153 -1.19 -2.38 -5.75
CA ALA A 153 -2.50 -3.03 -5.79
C ALA A 153 -3.47 -2.53 -6.88
N GLY A 154 -3.04 -1.67 -7.82
CA GLY A 154 -3.87 -1.04 -8.86
C GLY A 154 -4.49 -2.00 -9.87
N GLY A 155 -4.15 -3.29 -9.83
CA GLY A 155 -4.80 -4.34 -10.63
C GLY A 155 -6.18 -4.75 -10.11
N PHE A 156 -6.49 -4.42 -8.85
CA PHE A 156 -7.66 -4.93 -8.11
C PHE A 156 -8.42 -3.77 -7.46
N ILE A 157 -9.68 -4.03 -7.08
CA ILE A 157 -10.57 -3.00 -6.53
C ILE A 157 -9.96 -2.29 -5.31
N HIS A 158 -9.19 -3.02 -4.50
CA HIS A 158 -8.49 -2.47 -3.35
C HIS A 158 -7.54 -1.32 -3.74
N GLY A 159 -6.88 -1.38 -4.89
CA GLY A 159 -5.99 -0.32 -5.35
C GLY A 159 -6.63 0.66 -6.33
N PHE A 160 -7.27 0.16 -7.41
CA PHE A 160 -7.68 1.07 -8.49
C PHE A 160 -8.75 2.08 -8.04
N ARG A 161 -9.54 1.80 -6.99
CA ARG A 161 -10.48 2.78 -6.42
C ARG A 161 -9.81 4.09 -6.01
N TYR A 162 -8.57 4.01 -5.50
CA TYR A 162 -7.79 5.19 -5.11
C TYR A 162 -7.20 5.90 -6.34
N THR A 163 -6.75 5.14 -7.34
CA THR A 163 -6.26 5.71 -8.60
C THR A 163 -7.38 6.45 -9.36
N VAL A 164 -8.60 5.90 -9.36
CA VAL A 164 -9.79 6.53 -9.93
C VAL A 164 -10.11 7.83 -9.18
N ARG A 165 -10.03 7.83 -7.85
CA ARG A 165 -10.21 9.04 -7.02
C ARG A 165 -9.15 10.10 -7.30
N ALA A 166 -7.89 9.71 -7.47
CA ALA A 166 -6.81 10.62 -7.84
C ALA A 166 -7.06 11.24 -9.24
N VAL A 167 -7.50 10.43 -10.21
CA VAL A 167 -7.82 10.94 -11.55
C VAL A 167 -9.05 11.85 -11.53
N HIS A 168 -10.08 11.52 -10.75
CA HIS A 168 -11.22 12.41 -10.53
C HIS A 168 -10.77 13.80 -10.05
N ARG A 169 -9.91 13.86 -9.02
CA ARG A 169 -9.37 15.13 -8.50
C ARG A 169 -8.51 15.88 -9.54
N LEU A 170 -7.74 15.15 -10.35
CA LEU A 170 -6.97 15.74 -11.45
C LEU A 170 -7.89 16.37 -12.51
N LEU A 171 -8.99 15.71 -12.85
CA LEU A 171 -9.97 16.19 -13.83
C LEU A 171 -10.74 17.42 -13.31
N GLU A 172 -11.13 17.40 -12.04
CA GLU A 172 -11.76 18.52 -11.34
C GLU A 172 -10.91 19.79 -11.45
N HIS A 173 -9.61 19.69 -11.18
CA HIS A 173 -8.71 20.83 -11.35
C HIS A 173 -8.56 21.25 -12.81
N ARG A 174 -8.32 20.28 -13.70
CA ARG A 174 -8.06 20.54 -15.12
C ARG A 174 -9.24 21.20 -15.84
N HIS A 175 -10.47 20.81 -15.53
CA HIS A 175 -11.66 21.22 -16.29
C HIS A 175 -12.56 22.20 -15.55
N HIS A 176 -12.51 22.21 -14.21
CA HIS A 176 -13.38 23.05 -13.39
C HIS A 176 -12.60 24.03 -12.50
N GLY A 177 -11.25 23.99 -12.53
CA GLY A 177 -10.42 24.85 -11.68
C GLY A 177 -10.52 24.53 -10.19
N VAL A 178 -11.18 23.43 -9.83
CA VAL A 178 -11.35 23.00 -8.43
C VAL A 178 -10.01 22.47 -7.94
N ALA A 179 -9.41 23.19 -6.98
CA ALA A 179 -8.13 22.81 -6.42
C ALA A 179 -8.19 21.41 -5.77
N TRP A 180 -7.05 20.72 -5.73
CA TRP A 180 -6.95 19.44 -5.03
C TRP A 180 -7.42 19.62 -3.57
N PRO A 181 -8.25 18.71 -3.04
CA PRO A 181 -8.73 18.79 -1.67
C PRO A 181 -7.55 18.88 -0.71
N SER A 182 -7.58 19.88 0.17
CA SER A 182 -6.57 20.03 1.21
C SER A 182 -7.20 20.46 2.53
N THR A 183 -6.57 20.08 3.64
CA THR A 183 -6.85 20.63 4.97
C THR A 183 -5.67 21.46 5.43
N GLU A 184 -5.92 22.61 6.04
CA GLU A 184 -4.88 23.46 6.61
C GLU A 184 -4.88 23.32 8.14
N HIS A 185 -3.70 23.10 8.71
CA HIS A 185 -3.52 22.98 10.15
C HIS A 185 -2.28 23.77 10.61
N PRO A 186 -2.26 24.22 11.89
CA PRO A 186 -1.05 24.82 12.46
C PRO A 186 0.11 23.83 12.47
N ILE A 187 1.35 24.32 12.35
CA ILE A 187 2.53 23.45 12.26
C ILE A 187 2.70 22.51 13.47
N THR A 188 2.17 22.91 14.61
CA THR A 188 2.18 22.14 15.87
C THR A 188 1.40 20.82 15.75
N GLN A 189 0.52 20.69 14.77
CA GLN A 189 -0.25 19.47 14.49
C GLN A 189 0.38 18.60 13.39
N LEU A 190 1.58 18.94 12.89
CA LEU A 190 2.19 18.23 11.76
C LEU A 190 2.46 16.76 12.09
N THR A 191 3.13 16.51 13.21
CA THR A 191 3.49 15.16 13.65
C THR A 191 2.24 14.29 13.84
N SER A 192 1.21 14.80 14.54
CA SER A 192 -0.02 14.04 14.76
C SER A 192 -0.83 13.83 13.48
N SER A 193 -0.81 14.78 12.54
CA SER A 193 -1.49 14.64 11.25
C SER A 193 -0.85 13.57 10.38
N ILE A 194 0.50 13.52 10.34
CA ILE A 194 1.23 12.45 9.64
C ILE A 194 0.95 11.10 10.31
N LEU A 195 1.07 11.02 11.64
CA LEU A 195 0.83 9.77 12.39
C LEU A 195 -0.58 9.23 12.19
N ARG A 196 -1.60 10.09 12.26
CA ARG A 196 -2.99 9.70 11.98
C ARG A 196 -3.10 9.09 10.58
N ARG A 197 -2.55 9.76 9.57
CA ARG A 197 -2.65 9.32 8.18
C ARG A 197 -1.91 8.01 7.91
N VAL A 198 -0.70 7.81 8.42
CA VAL A 198 0.01 6.54 8.19
C VAL A 198 -0.68 5.35 8.85
N ASN A 199 -1.41 5.56 9.95
CA ASN A 199 -2.15 4.50 10.64
C ASN A 199 -3.57 4.26 10.06
N GLU A 200 -4.23 5.28 9.53
CA GLU A 200 -5.66 5.18 9.12
C GLU A 200 -5.88 5.21 7.60
N ALA A 201 -4.92 5.71 6.81
CA ALA A 201 -5.10 5.93 5.39
C ALA A 201 -4.91 4.65 4.56
N SER A 202 -6.03 3.98 4.30
CA SER A 202 -6.08 2.82 3.41
C SER A 202 -5.52 3.09 1.98
N GLY A 203 -5.57 4.32 1.48
CA GLY A 203 -4.99 4.67 0.17
C GLY A 203 -3.47 4.57 0.13
N LEU A 204 -2.76 5.03 1.17
CA LEU A 204 -1.31 4.91 1.28
C LEU A 204 -0.88 3.46 1.43
N TYR A 205 -1.63 2.69 2.22
CA TYR A 205 -1.36 1.27 2.45
C TYR A 205 -1.52 0.45 1.16
N GLN A 206 -2.64 0.63 0.45
CA GLN A 206 -2.95 -0.17 -0.75
C GLN A 206 -2.17 0.26 -1.98
N MET A 207 -1.94 1.56 -2.16
CA MET A 207 -1.22 2.13 -3.31
C MET A 207 0.22 2.56 -2.95
N PHE A 208 0.88 1.75 -2.13
CA PHE A 208 2.26 1.98 -1.70
C PHE A 208 3.19 2.25 -2.89
N SER A 209 4.11 3.21 -2.71
CA SER A 209 5.06 3.66 -3.75
C SER A 209 4.42 4.15 -5.07
N VAL A 210 3.10 4.40 -5.11
CA VAL A 210 2.37 4.93 -6.28
C VAL A 210 1.62 6.21 -5.92
N LEU A 211 0.89 6.18 -4.81
CA LEU A 211 0.24 7.35 -4.22
C LEU A 211 0.96 7.75 -2.94
N ALA A 212 0.99 9.06 -2.68
CA ALA A 212 1.55 9.65 -1.47
C ALA A 212 0.63 10.75 -0.94
N ASP A 213 0.71 11.01 0.35
CA ASP A 213 0.20 12.23 0.92
C ASP A 213 1.30 13.30 0.83
N VAL A 214 0.93 14.56 0.61
CA VAL A 214 1.86 15.67 0.48
C VAL A 214 1.53 16.76 1.49
N VAL A 215 2.53 17.17 2.27
CA VAL A 215 2.44 18.31 3.17
C VAL A 215 3.15 19.48 2.51
N LEU A 216 2.42 20.57 2.27
CA LEU A 216 2.98 21.83 1.78
C LEU A 216 3.18 22.78 2.96
N VAL A 217 4.42 23.15 3.22
CA VAL A 217 4.76 24.04 4.34
C VAL A 217 4.40 25.48 3.96
N LYS A 218 3.77 26.21 4.89
CA LYS A 218 3.46 27.64 4.72
C LYS A 218 4.63 28.52 5.17
N GLU A 219 4.50 29.81 4.90
CA GLU A 219 5.50 30.80 5.26
C GLU A 219 5.91 30.69 6.73
N ASN A 220 7.23 30.79 6.98
CA ASN A 220 7.84 30.70 8.32
C ASN A 220 7.49 29.42 9.10
N ALA A 221 7.08 28.35 8.40
CA ALA A 221 6.60 27.12 9.01
C ALA A 221 5.51 27.36 10.07
N ALA A 222 4.62 28.34 9.87
CA ALA A 222 3.55 28.63 10.82
C ALA A 222 2.39 27.62 10.74
N ALA A 223 2.14 27.10 9.54
CA ALA A 223 1.07 26.16 9.21
C ALA A 223 1.50 25.24 8.06
N PHE A 224 0.65 24.29 7.72
CA PHE A 224 0.81 23.45 6.53
C PHE A 224 -0.53 23.12 5.88
N GLU A 225 -0.50 22.86 4.58
CA GLU A 225 -1.60 22.24 3.85
C GLU A 225 -1.31 20.74 3.64
N TYR A 226 -2.30 19.90 3.91
CA TYR A 226 -2.21 18.46 3.74
C TYR A 226 -3.03 18.02 2.53
N LEU A 227 -2.38 17.40 1.55
CA LEU A 227 -2.99 16.89 0.33
C LEU A 227 -2.93 15.36 0.36
N GLU A 228 -4.09 14.72 0.22
CA GLU A 228 -4.16 13.27 0.29
C GLU A 228 -4.03 12.61 -1.09
N GLU A 229 -3.36 11.47 -1.15
CA GLU A 229 -3.37 10.49 -2.26
C GLU A 229 -2.99 11.06 -3.63
N PHE A 230 -1.92 11.83 -3.64
CA PHE A 230 -1.30 12.41 -4.82
C PHE A 230 -0.47 11.38 -5.61
N PRO A 231 -0.57 11.32 -6.96
CA PRO A 231 0.27 10.45 -7.79
C PRO A 231 1.75 10.84 -7.73
N MET A 232 2.58 10.04 -7.07
CA MET A 232 3.98 10.37 -6.76
C MET A 232 4.82 10.72 -7.99
N GLN A 233 4.60 10.03 -9.10
CA GLN A 233 5.35 10.27 -10.33
C GLN A 233 5.00 11.60 -11.03
N MET A 234 4.00 12.33 -10.54
CA MET A 234 3.62 13.66 -11.01
C MET A 234 4.15 14.78 -10.11
N LEU A 235 5.07 14.48 -9.18
CA LEU A 235 5.55 15.45 -8.19
C LEU A 235 6.06 16.76 -8.80
N ALA A 236 6.78 16.71 -9.92
CA ALA A 236 7.26 17.91 -10.59
C ALA A 236 6.14 18.83 -11.11
N GLN A 237 4.94 18.29 -11.33
CA GLN A 237 3.77 19.00 -11.84
C GLN A 237 2.81 19.37 -10.71
N LEU A 238 3.17 19.12 -9.44
CA LEU A 238 2.26 19.24 -8.29
C LEU A 238 1.47 20.54 -8.32
N GLU A 239 2.12 21.70 -8.49
CA GLU A 239 1.40 22.96 -8.49
C GLU A 239 0.41 23.11 -9.65
N ALA A 240 0.81 22.63 -10.83
CA ALA A 240 0.02 22.74 -12.05
C ALA A 240 -1.21 21.82 -12.06
N ILE A 241 -1.16 20.69 -11.34
CA ILE A 241 -2.26 19.71 -11.31
C ILE A 241 -3.11 19.79 -10.05
N THR A 242 -2.62 20.44 -9.00
CA THR A 242 -3.36 20.60 -7.73
C THR A 242 -3.91 22.01 -7.53
N GLY A 243 -3.36 23.02 -8.21
CA GLY A 243 -3.63 24.42 -7.92
C GLY A 243 -3.04 24.90 -6.58
N ARG A 244 -2.23 24.09 -5.90
CA ARG A 244 -1.59 24.43 -4.62
C ARG A 244 -0.14 24.85 -4.83
N LYS A 245 0.39 25.69 -3.95
CA LYS A 245 1.74 26.26 -4.08
C LYS A 245 2.70 25.66 -3.07
N ALA A 246 3.87 25.23 -3.54
CA ALA A 246 4.91 24.55 -2.77
C ALA A 246 6.13 25.48 -2.58
N ARG A 247 5.92 26.65 -1.96
CA ARG A 247 6.93 27.72 -1.89
C ARG A 247 7.97 27.57 -0.77
N HIS A 248 7.60 26.94 0.35
CA HIS A 248 8.42 26.91 1.58
C HIS A 248 8.88 25.51 1.97
N GLY A 249 8.96 24.61 0.98
CA GLY A 249 9.27 23.20 1.18
C GLY A 249 8.05 22.32 1.29
N LEU A 250 8.27 21.01 1.15
CA LEU A 250 7.24 20.00 1.18
C LEU A 250 7.74 18.67 1.75
N PHE A 251 6.83 17.94 2.37
CA PHE A 251 7.02 16.53 2.71
C PHE A 251 6.16 15.66 1.80
N VAL A 252 6.70 14.54 1.35
CA VAL A 252 5.98 13.50 0.62
C VAL A 252 6.01 12.23 1.47
N ILE A 253 4.83 11.74 1.85
CA ILE A 253 4.64 10.61 2.76
C ILE A 253 4.03 9.45 1.98
N ASN A 254 4.70 8.31 1.96
CA ASN A 254 4.20 7.09 1.34
C ASN A 254 4.59 5.86 2.13
N MET A 255 4.01 4.73 1.76
CA MET A 255 4.43 3.43 2.25
C MET A 255 5.38 2.77 1.25
N GLU A 256 6.37 2.03 1.75
CA GLU A 256 7.35 1.28 0.95
C GLU A 256 7.67 -0.08 1.57
N TYR A 257 7.99 -1.05 0.71
CA TYR A 257 8.65 -2.29 1.11
C TYR A 257 10.15 -2.15 0.87
N GLY A 258 10.94 -2.87 1.65
CA GLY A 258 12.38 -3.00 1.38
C GLY A 258 12.65 -3.66 0.03
N ARG A 259 13.80 -3.33 -0.55
CA ARG A 259 14.19 -3.77 -1.91
C ARG A 259 14.20 -5.29 -2.09
N ASN A 260 14.45 -6.04 -1.02
CA ASN A 260 14.55 -7.50 -1.03
C ASN A 260 13.37 -8.20 -0.37
N PHE A 261 12.27 -7.49 -0.14
CA PHE A 261 11.08 -8.04 0.50
C PHE A 261 10.49 -9.23 -0.26
N SER A 262 10.45 -9.15 -1.60
CA SER A 262 9.86 -10.16 -2.47
C SER A 262 10.58 -10.23 -3.82
N GLY A 263 10.34 -11.31 -4.56
CA GLY A 263 10.82 -11.48 -5.92
C GLY A 263 10.69 -12.91 -6.43
N PRO A 264 10.64 -13.12 -7.77
CA PRO A 264 10.62 -14.47 -8.34
C PRO A 264 11.86 -15.26 -7.92
N GLY A 265 11.66 -16.45 -7.35
CA GLY A 265 12.75 -17.35 -6.95
C GLY A 265 13.56 -16.89 -5.74
N LYS A 266 13.19 -15.80 -5.07
CA LYS A 266 13.77 -15.41 -3.78
C LYS A 266 13.18 -16.24 -2.66
N ASP A 267 14.01 -16.57 -1.67
CA ASP A 267 13.50 -17.02 -0.37
C ASP A 267 12.82 -15.81 0.30
N VAL A 268 11.54 -15.96 0.63
CA VAL A 268 10.77 -14.95 1.37
C VAL A 268 10.42 -15.43 2.78
N PHE A 269 11.11 -16.45 3.28
CA PHE A 269 10.95 -16.98 4.63
C PHE A 269 12.29 -17.14 5.37
N PHE A 270 13.37 -16.50 4.89
CA PHE A 270 14.67 -16.47 5.56
C PHE A 270 14.58 -15.86 6.97
N TYR A 271 15.57 -16.10 7.82
CA TYR A 271 15.64 -15.50 9.17
C TYR A 271 16.00 -14.00 9.11
N ASP A 272 15.70 -13.24 10.17
CA ASP A 272 16.08 -11.83 10.31
C ASP A 272 15.61 -10.91 9.17
N ARG A 273 14.39 -11.15 8.68
CA ARG A 273 13.77 -10.32 7.63
C ARG A 273 13.24 -9.00 8.15
N SER A 274 13.15 -8.82 9.46
CA SER A 274 12.53 -7.66 10.08
C SER A 274 13.53 -6.81 10.86
N VAL A 275 13.24 -5.53 10.96
CA VAL A 275 14.03 -4.53 11.70
C VAL A 275 13.16 -3.98 12.83
N GLY A 276 13.66 -4.05 14.07
CA GLY A 276 12.99 -3.46 15.25
C GLY A 276 13.69 -2.22 15.81
N HIS A 277 14.93 -1.96 15.40
CA HIS A 277 15.74 -0.84 15.89
C HIS A 277 15.53 0.41 15.03
N THR A 278 15.33 1.55 15.70
CA THR A 278 15.03 2.83 15.03
C THR A 278 16.19 3.33 14.17
N GLU A 279 17.42 3.11 14.61
CA GLU A 279 18.65 3.45 13.88
C GLU A 279 18.77 2.71 12.54
N ASP A 280 18.14 1.54 12.44
CA ASP A 280 18.15 0.69 11.26
C ASP A 280 16.87 0.79 10.43
N ALA A 281 15.96 1.73 10.73
CA ALA A 281 14.67 1.86 10.04
C ALA A 281 14.78 1.99 8.50
N TRP A 282 15.90 2.52 8.00
CA TRP A 282 16.19 2.61 6.56
C TRP A 282 16.41 1.23 5.89
N GLN A 283 16.63 0.19 6.69
CA GLN A 283 16.75 -1.21 6.29
C GLN A 283 15.42 -1.97 6.43
N SER A 284 14.34 -1.33 6.88
CA SER A 284 13.03 -1.97 7.00
C SER A 284 12.63 -2.65 5.69
N ASN A 285 12.17 -3.88 5.84
CA ASN A 285 11.89 -4.82 4.77
C ASN A 285 10.38 -4.94 4.50
N PHE A 286 9.58 -4.98 5.56
CA PHE A 286 8.13 -4.97 5.50
C PHE A 286 7.60 -3.57 5.20
N LEU A 287 6.29 -3.49 4.99
CA LEU A 287 5.65 -2.24 4.62
C LEU A 287 5.80 -1.22 5.76
N HIS A 288 6.38 -0.07 5.47
CA HIS A 288 6.61 0.97 6.47
C HIS A 288 6.48 2.39 5.87
N PRO A 289 6.20 3.41 6.71
CA PRO A 289 6.13 4.80 6.25
C PRO A 289 7.51 5.36 5.94
N VAL A 290 7.61 6.03 4.79
CA VAL A 290 8.79 6.77 4.35
C VAL A 290 8.40 8.21 4.06
N ILE A 291 9.15 9.15 4.64
CA ILE A 291 8.91 10.58 4.55
C ILE A 291 10.09 11.23 3.85
N TYR A 292 9.81 11.83 2.68
CA TYR A 292 10.77 12.58 1.88
C TYR A 292 10.57 14.07 2.15
N TYR A 293 11.63 14.79 2.47
CA TYR A 293 11.61 16.24 2.60
C TYR A 293 12.36 16.90 1.44
N TYR A 294 11.72 17.86 0.79
CA TYR A 294 12.32 18.71 -0.23
C TYR A 294 12.21 20.19 0.17
N ARG A 295 13.31 20.93 0.11
CA ARG A 295 13.30 22.39 0.30
C ARG A 295 12.56 23.14 -0.82
N HIS A 296 12.59 22.58 -2.03
CA HIS A 296 11.95 23.12 -3.22
C HIS A 296 11.22 22.01 -3.97
N LEU A 297 10.20 22.37 -4.75
CA LEU A 297 9.52 21.39 -5.59
C LEU A 297 10.51 20.75 -6.57
N PRO A 298 10.61 19.41 -6.61
CA PRO A 298 11.49 18.74 -7.57
C PRO A 298 11.13 19.07 -9.01
N THR A 299 12.15 19.21 -9.85
CA THR A 299 12.01 19.48 -11.28
C THR A 299 11.69 18.22 -12.07
N GLU A 300 11.19 18.39 -13.29
CA GLU A 300 10.98 17.27 -14.24
C GLU A 300 12.27 16.49 -14.52
N GLN A 301 13.42 17.18 -14.56
CA GLN A 301 14.71 16.53 -14.78
C GLN A 301 15.09 15.65 -13.58
N GLU A 302 14.94 16.14 -12.35
CA GLU A 302 15.22 15.36 -11.15
C GLU A 302 14.30 14.14 -11.03
N VAL A 303 13.00 14.30 -11.32
CA VAL A 303 12.06 13.18 -11.35
C VAL A 303 12.44 12.16 -12.43
N ARG A 304 12.83 12.61 -13.62
CA ARG A 304 13.20 11.74 -14.75
C ARG A 304 14.52 11.00 -14.54
N PHE A 305 15.52 11.65 -13.95
CA PHE A 305 16.88 11.13 -13.76
C PHE A 305 17.16 10.74 -12.30
N ARG A 306 16.10 10.45 -11.53
CA ARG A 306 16.23 9.93 -10.17
C ARG A 306 17.03 8.62 -10.15
N PRO A 307 17.68 8.28 -9.02
CA PRO A 307 18.44 7.04 -8.91
C PRO A 307 17.61 5.81 -9.28
N ALA A 308 18.27 4.80 -9.83
CA ALA A 308 17.65 3.51 -10.10
C ALA A 308 17.00 2.96 -8.81
N ASP A 309 15.81 2.39 -8.97
CA ASP A 309 15.00 1.79 -7.90
C ASP A 309 14.46 2.77 -6.84
N TRP A 310 14.67 4.09 -6.99
CA TRP A 310 14.04 5.07 -6.12
C TRP A 310 12.66 5.49 -6.68
N PRO A 311 11.61 5.55 -5.84
CA PRO A 311 10.29 5.98 -6.29
C PRO A 311 10.23 7.49 -6.58
N LEU A 312 11.08 8.27 -5.91
CA LEU A 312 11.14 9.73 -5.97
C LEU A 312 12.59 10.23 -6.19
N PRO A 313 12.79 11.48 -6.66
CA PRO A 313 14.11 12.10 -6.73
C PRO A 313 14.78 12.17 -5.36
N ARG A 314 16.12 12.30 -5.34
CA ARG A 314 16.88 12.41 -4.09
C ARG A 314 16.35 13.59 -3.25
N PRO A 315 15.86 13.37 -2.03
CA PRO A 315 15.35 14.43 -1.17
C PRO A 315 16.49 15.16 -0.45
N THR A 316 16.15 16.31 0.15
CA THR A 316 17.06 17.01 1.08
C THR A 316 17.29 16.18 2.34
N ALA A 317 16.23 15.53 2.84
CA ALA A 317 16.30 14.60 3.95
C ALA A 317 15.23 13.51 3.78
N ILE A 318 15.50 12.31 4.32
CA ILE A 318 14.58 11.18 4.28
C ILE A 318 14.48 10.57 5.67
N HIS A 319 13.30 10.13 6.05
CA HIS A 319 13.06 9.41 7.29
C HIS A 319 12.20 8.18 7.03
N HIS A 320 12.69 7.05 7.50
CA HIS A 320 11.93 5.81 7.59
C HIS A 320 11.41 5.72 9.02
N ILE A 321 10.10 5.58 9.19
CA ILE A 321 9.56 5.08 10.45
C ILE A 321 9.78 3.57 10.43
N VAL A 322 10.37 3.03 11.49
CA VAL A 322 10.66 1.59 11.56
C VAL A 322 9.36 0.80 11.36
N GLU A 323 9.46 -0.32 10.64
CA GLU A 323 8.34 -1.25 10.46
C GLU A 323 7.81 -1.78 11.80
N ASP A 324 6.52 -2.07 11.83
CA ASP A 324 5.84 -2.55 13.04
C ASP A 324 4.97 -3.75 12.69
N PHE A 325 5.04 -4.80 13.52
CA PHE A 325 4.34 -6.05 13.29
C PHE A 325 2.81 -5.90 13.35
N LEU A 326 2.32 -5.00 14.21
CA LEU A 326 0.89 -4.73 14.38
C LEU A 326 0.39 -3.69 13.37
N THR A 327 1.27 -3.16 12.51
CA THR A 327 0.94 -2.04 11.62
C THR A 327 0.52 -0.81 12.45
N ASP A 328 1.12 -0.63 13.62
CA ASP A 328 0.85 0.47 14.55
C ASP A 328 2.09 1.34 14.73
N TRP A 329 2.06 2.52 14.12
CA TRP A 329 3.17 3.49 14.19
C TRP A 329 3.00 4.51 15.32
N THR A 330 2.45 4.13 16.48
CA THR A 330 2.20 5.07 17.60
C THR A 330 3.15 4.93 18.79
N ALA A 331 4.10 3.99 18.77
CA ALA A 331 5.10 3.85 19.83
C ALA A 331 5.85 5.18 20.13
N PRO A 332 5.83 5.68 21.39
CA PRO A 332 6.39 6.99 21.71
C PRO A 332 7.88 7.14 21.39
N LEU A 333 8.68 6.09 21.67
CA LEU A 333 10.13 6.12 21.49
C LEU A 333 10.58 5.68 20.10
N GLY A 334 9.93 4.65 19.52
CA GLY A 334 10.33 4.08 18.24
C GLY A 334 9.77 4.80 17.01
N HIS A 335 8.60 5.45 17.14
CA HIS A 335 7.89 6.06 16.01
C HIS A 335 7.72 7.57 16.16
N ILE A 336 7.14 8.02 17.29
CA ILE A 336 6.76 9.42 17.46
C ILE A 336 7.98 10.33 17.68
N LEU A 337 8.87 9.94 18.60
CA LEU A 337 10.06 10.72 18.93
C LEU A 337 11.01 10.92 17.72
N PRO A 338 11.35 9.89 16.94
CA PRO A 338 12.23 10.02 15.78
C PRO A 338 11.59 10.84 14.67
N LEU A 339 10.29 10.62 14.39
CA LEU A 339 9.55 11.42 13.42
C LEU A 339 9.54 12.89 13.82
N ARG A 340 9.20 13.21 15.07
CA ARG A 340 9.22 14.61 15.55
C ARG A 340 10.60 15.22 15.38
N ARG A 341 11.67 14.54 15.80
CA ARG A 341 13.05 15.04 15.65
C ARG A 341 13.43 15.28 14.19
N PHE A 342 13.03 14.39 13.29
CA PHE A 342 13.24 14.57 11.85
C PHE A 342 12.52 15.83 11.33
N LEU A 343 11.25 16.03 11.71
CA LEU A 343 10.47 17.20 11.31
C LEU A 343 11.06 18.50 11.86
N GLU A 344 11.47 18.51 13.13
CA GLU A 344 12.15 19.64 13.79
C GLU A 344 13.45 20.01 13.07
N ASN A 345 14.26 19.01 12.69
CA ASN A 345 15.49 19.23 11.94
C ASN A 345 15.24 19.75 10.52
N CYS A 346 14.17 19.31 9.86
CA CYS A 346 13.82 19.78 8.51
C CYS A 346 13.32 21.23 8.51
N LEU A 347 12.61 21.63 9.56
CA LEU A 347 11.93 22.93 9.69
C LEU A 347 12.69 23.96 10.54
N ASP A 348 13.76 23.56 11.22
CA ASP A 348 14.51 24.39 12.18
C ASP A 348 13.61 25.06 13.23
N THR A 349 12.70 24.26 13.80
CA THR A 349 11.74 24.71 14.81
C THR A 349 11.44 23.62 15.82
N ASP A 350 11.10 24.02 17.04
CA ASP A 350 10.70 23.11 18.13
C ASP A 350 9.20 22.79 18.03
N LEU A 351 8.87 21.52 17.77
CA LEU A 351 7.50 21.05 17.58
C LEU A 351 6.94 20.35 18.82
N ARG A 352 7.60 20.48 19.98
CA ARG A 352 7.09 19.92 21.23
C ARG A 352 5.85 20.66 21.71
N SER A 353 5.01 19.92 22.42
CA SER A 353 3.94 20.48 23.26
C SER A 353 4.49 20.83 24.63
N PHE A 354 4.06 21.98 25.16
CA PHE A 354 4.55 22.52 26.43
C PHE A 354 3.40 22.85 27.38
N TYR A 355 3.66 22.83 28.68
CA TYR A 355 2.73 23.37 29.67
C TYR A 355 2.73 24.90 29.65
N ALA A 356 1.64 25.50 30.15
CA ALA A 356 1.51 26.96 30.22
C ALA A 356 2.68 27.63 30.97
N GLU A 357 3.15 27.01 32.05
CA GLU A 357 4.28 27.47 32.86
C GLU A 357 5.59 27.50 32.06
N SER A 358 5.87 26.46 31.27
CA SER A 358 7.05 26.42 30.41
C SER A 358 7.00 27.51 29.36
N CYS A 359 5.83 27.74 28.75
CA CYS A 359 5.66 28.82 27.78
C CYS A 359 5.83 30.21 28.41
N PHE A 360 5.32 30.43 29.63
CA PHE A 360 5.54 31.67 30.37
C PHE A 360 7.04 31.91 30.63
N LEU A 361 7.76 30.89 31.13
CA LEU A 361 9.19 30.97 31.36
C LEU A 361 9.95 31.27 30.05
N PHE A 362 9.60 30.61 28.95
CA PHE A 362 10.23 30.87 27.66
C PHE A 362 9.95 32.29 27.16
N ALA A 363 8.76 32.83 27.39
CA ALA A 363 8.41 34.19 26.97
C ALA A 363 9.24 35.26 27.69
N LEU A 364 9.72 34.96 28.91
CA LEU A 364 10.59 35.85 29.67
C LEU A 364 12.08 35.65 29.39
N THR A 365 12.49 34.46 28.94
CA THR A 365 13.91 34.06 28.89
C THR A 365 14.47 33.83 27.48
N ARG A 366 13.61 33.75 26.45
CA ARG A 366 14.02 33.42 25.07
C ARG A 366 13.55 34.49 24.09
N GLN A 367 14.38 34.78 23.09
CA GLN A 367 14.03 35.71 22.00
C GLN A 367 13.06 35.08 20.98
N LYS A 368 13.21 33.78 20.70
CA LYS A 368 12.35 33.02 19.78
C LYS A 368 11.59 31.97 20.59
N LEU A 369 10.27 32.05 20.55
CA LEU A 369 9.38 31.10 21.20
C LEU A 369 9.05 29.91 20.29
N PRO A 370 8.87 28.69 20.82
CA PRO A 370 8.32 27.58 20.06
C PRO A 370 6.93 27.92 19.49
N PRO A 371 6.57 27.47 18.26
CA PRO A 371 5.24 27.68 17.67
C PRO A 371 4.09 27.30 18.60
N PHE A 372 4.24 26.24 19.40
CA PHE A 372 3.23 25.82 20.38
C PHE A 372 2.91 26.93 21.40
N CYS A 373 3.93 27.58 21.95
CA CYS A 373 3.76 28.68 22.89
C CYS A 373 3.24 29.95 22.20
N GLN A 374 3.67 30.22 20.97
CA GLN A 374 3.17 31.37 20.22
C GLN A 374 1.68 31.24 19.89
N LEU A 375 1.25 30.07 19.44
CA LEU A 375 -0.13 29.82 19.02
C LEU A 375 -1.08 29.60 20.20
N GLY A 376 -0.63 28.91 21.24
CA GLY A 376 -1.42 28.65 22.43
C GLY A 376 -1.34 29.80 23.44
N TYR A 377 -0.19 29.92 24.10
CA TYR A 377 0.01 30.84 25.24
C TYR A 377 -0.18 32.31 24.84
N LEU A 378 0.52 32.81 23.81
CA LEU A 378 0.48 34.23 23.46
C LEU A 378 -0.85 34.68 22.83
N ARG A 379 -1.57 33.77 22.16
CA ARG A 379 -2.92 34.07 21.64
C ARG A 379 -4.02 33.80 22.67
N THR A 380 -3.66 33.56 23.93
CA THR A 380 -4.59 33.28 25.04
C THR A 380 -5.52 32.09 24.78
N GLN A 381 -5.13 31.18 23.88
CA GLN A 381 -5.82 29.91 23.67
C GLN A 381 -5.37 28.99 24.80
N GLY A 382 -6.20 28.87 25.83
CA GLY A 382 -5.86 28.22 27.10
C GLY A 382 -5.02 26.95 26.94
N LEU A 383 -3.86 26.92 27.57
CA LEU A 383 -2.98 25.75 27.61
C LEU A 383 -3.26 24.92 28.86
N VAL A 384 -2.97 23.62 28.77
CA VAL A 384 -3.02 22.73 29.93
C VAL A 384 -1.99 23.21 30.96
N GLY A 385 -2.47 23.50 32.17
CA GLY A 385 -1.60 23.79 33.31
C GLY A 385 -0.85 22.53 33.75
N THR A 386 0.30 22.70 34.39
CA THR A 386 0.98 21.59 35.08
C THR A 386 0.05 20.97 36.13
N GLU A 387 0.32 19.74 36.54
CA GLU A 387 -0.50 19.07 37.56
C GLU A 387 -0.58 19.88 38.86
N SER A 388 0.54 20.51 39.26
CA SER A 388 0.60 21.44 40.39
C SER A 388 -0.27 22.68 40.20
N LEU A 389 -0.25 23.32 39.02
CA LEU A 389 -1.13 24.47 38.72
C LEU A 389 -2.61 24.07 38.70
N ARG A 390 -2.91 22.85 38.24
CA ARG A 390 -4.28 22.31 38.26
C ARG A 390 -4.73 22.05 39.69
N GLN A 391 -3.92 21.40 40.51
CA GLN A 391 -4.17 21.19 41.94
C GLN A 391 -4.35 22.52 42.68
N HIS A 392 -3.48 23.50 42.43
CA HIS A 392 -3.59 24.81 43.06
C HIS A 392 -4.86 25.56 42.65
N ARG A 393 -5.31 25.43 41.40
CA ARG A 393 -6.60 25.98 40.96
C ARG A 393 -7.79 25.31 41.65
N VAL A 394 -7.71 24.00 41.89
CA VAL A 394 -8.72 23.27 42.66
C VAL A 394 -8.72 23.74 44.13
N GLU A 395 -7.55 23.82 44.77
CA GLU A 395 -7.39 24.30 46.15
C GLU A 395 -7.89 25.74 46.34
N ARG A 396 -7.69 26.59 45.32
CA ARG A 396 -8.14 27.99 45.33
C ARG A 396 -9.61 28.16 44.89
N GLY A 397 -10.33 27.08 44.61
CA GLY A 397 -11.74 27.12 44.19
C GLY A 397 -11.97 27.71 42.79
N LEU A 398 -10.91 27.81 41.97
CA LEU A 398 -10.94 28.39 40.62
C LEU A 398 -11.27 27.35 39.53
N LEU A 399 -11.27 26.06 39.88
CA LEU A 399 -11.61 24.94 38.99
C LEU A 399 -12.35 23.86 39.78
N GLN A 400 -13.44 23.33 39.24
CA GLN A 400 -14.23 22.30 39.91
C GLN A 400 -13.57 20.93 39.72
N ASP A 401 -13.35 20.20 40.82
CA ASP A 401 -12.73 18.89 40.77
C ASP A 401 -13.76 17.80 40.44
N TYR A 402 -13.64 17.23 39.25
CA TYR A 402 -14.52 16.14 38.79
C TYR A 402 -13.94 14.75 39.09
N ALA A 403 -12.77 14.64 39.73
CA ALA A 403 -12.13 13.35 40.04
C ALA A 403 -12.81 12.59 41.21
N THR A 404 -13.66 13.23 41.99
CA THR A 404 -14.35 12.64 43.16
C THR A 404 -15.73 12.04 42.87
N ALA A 405 -16.29 12.22 41.66
CA ALA A 405 -17.62 11.72 41.33
C ALA A 405 -17.71 10.20 41.11
N GLY A 406 -16.57 9.48 41.04
CA GLY A 406 -16.53 8.04 40.77
C GLY A 406 -16.33 7.11 41.96
N LYS A 407 -16.21 7.62 43.20
CA LYS A 407 -15.81 6.80 44.38
C LYS A 407 -16.90 6.56 45.43
N HIS A 408 -18.14 6.99 45.22
CA HIS A 408 -19.25 6.70 46.13
C HIS A 408 -20.30 5.79 45.50
N ARG A 409 -19.93 4.52 45.24
CA ARG A 409 -20.96 3.48 45.01
C ARG A 409 -20.49 2.04 45.23
N GLU A 410 -19.62 1.79 46.19
CA GLU A 410 -19.39 0.44 46.71
C GLU A 410 -19.21 0.55 48.23
N ASP A 411 -20.32 0.46 48.96
CA ASP A 411 -20.38 -0.11 50.32
C ASP A 411 -21.77 0.14 50.91
N SER A 412 -22.65 -0.85 50.77
CA SER A 412 -23.71 -1.11 51.74
C SER A 412 -24.42 -2.42 51.40
N GLY A 413 -24.42 -3.36 52.35
CA GLY A 413 -25.43 -4.42 52.42
C GLY A 413 -24.89 -5.84 52.56
N ARG A 414 -24.53 -6.19 53.79
CA ARG A 414 -24.23 -7.56 54.26
C ARG A 414 -25.36 -8.56 53.96
N TRP A 415 -24.96 -9.80 53.67
CA TRP A 415 -25.79 -11.00 53.78
C TRP A 415 -26.19 -11.30 55.23
N PRO A 416 -27.31 -12.02 55.45
CA PRO A 416 -27.20 -13.25 56.22
C PRO A 416 -28.00 -14.44 55.66
N ASP A 417 -27.48 -15.63 55.97
CA ASP A 417 -27.90 -16.97 55.57
C ASP A 417 -29.23 -17.50 56.15
N SER A 418 -29.71 -18.55 55.46
CA SER A 418 -30.41 -19.76 55.95
C SER A 418 -31.92 -19.75 56.23
N HIS A 419 -32.69 -20.48 55.39
CA HIS A 419 -33.47 -21.71 55.71
C HIS A 419 -34.46 -22.05 54.56
N GLY A 420 -34.46 -23.30 54.06
CA GLY A 420 -35.51 -23.88 53.18
C GLY A 420 -36.74 -24.37 53.97
N PRO A 421 -37.67 -25.20 53.43
CA PRO A 421 -37.67 -25.93 52.14
C PRO A 421 -39.02 -25.93 51.36
N GLY A 422 -39.03 -26.50 50.14
CA GLY A 422 -40.18 -27.28 49.64
C GLY A 422 -40.83 -26.87 48.31
N GLY A 423 -40.91 -27.81 47.37
CA GLY A 423 -41.98 -27.85 46.35
C GLY A 423 -41.55 -27.79 44.87
N HIS A 424 -41.13 -28.92 44.30
CA HIS A 424 -41.34 -29.25 42.87
C HIS A 424 -42.84 -29.55 42.64
N PRO A 425 -43.43 -29.35 41.43
CA PRO A 425 -43.05 -30.17 40.27
C PRO A 425 -43.23 -29.58 38.84
N GLN A 426 -42.59 -30.31 37.91
CA GLN A 426 -42.98 -30.61 36.51
C GLN A 426 -42.66 -29.64 35.35
N ASP A 427 -41.69 -30.11 34.55
CA ASP A 427 -41.45 -29.86 33.12
C ASP A 427 -42.64 -30.29 32.23
N PRO A 428 -42.76 -29.77 30.98
CA PRO A 428 -42.21 -30.53 29.85
C PRO A 428 -41.57 -29.67 28.74
N GLY A 429 -40.31 -29.99 28.43
CA GLY A 429 -39.86 -30.38 27.08
C GLY A 429 -39.64 -29.30 25.99
N PRO A 430 -38.79 -29.60 24.99
CA PRO A 430 -37.94 -28.60 24.32
C PRO A 430 -38.42 -28.20 22.92
N LEU A 431 -38.06 -26.99 22.48
CA LEU A 431 -38.10 -26.59 21.07
C LEU A 431 -36.71 -26.16 20.60
N VAL A 432 -36.13 -27.06 19.81
CA VAL A 432 -34.93 -26.87 18.99
C VAL A 432 -35.26 -25.91 17.85
N GLN A 433 -34.48 -24.84 17.68
CA GLN A 433 -34.42 -24.08 16.43
C GLN A 433 -33.03 -24.24 15.79
N PRO A 434 -32.94 -24.49 14.47
CA PRO A 434 -31.67 -24.75 13.80
C PRO A 434 -30.95 -23.44 13.44
N LEU A 435 -29.64 -23.41 13.71
CA LEU A 435 -28.71 -22.43 13.15
C LEU A 435 -28.56 -22.65 11.63
N ASN A 436 -29.00 -21.68 10.82
CA ASN A 436 -28.57 -21.57 9.43
C ASN A 436 -27.35 -20.65 9.36
N SER A 437 -26.18 -21.22 9.07
CA SER A 437 -24.96 -20.49 8.75
C SER A 437 -24.91 -20.18 7.25
N ASN A 438 -25.25 -18.95 6.87
CA ASN A 438 -24.78 -18.38 5.61
C ASN A 438 -23.61 -17.46 5.94
N LYS A 439 -22.40 -18.00 5.85
CA LYS A 439 -21.18 -17.20 5.67
C LYS A 439 -20.92 -17.13 4.18
N GLU A 440 -21.26 -15.98 3.59
CA GLU A 440 -20.56 -15.48 2.41
C GLU A 440 -19.23 -14.90 2.89
N GLU A 441 -18.12 -15.52 2.45
CA GLU A 441 -16.77 -15.02 2.70
C GLU A 441 -16.42 -13.95 1.66
N LEU A 442 -15.91 -12.82 2.17
CA LEU A 442 -15.27 -11.72 1.43
C LEU A 442 -13.75 -11.90 1.42
#